data_AF-A0A085U412-F1
#
_entry.id   AF-A0A085U412-F1
#
_cell.length_a   1.000
_cell.length_b   1.000
_cell.length_c   1.000
_cell.angle_alpha   90.00
_cell.angle_beta   90.00
_cell.angle_gamma   90.00
#
_symmetry.space_group_name_H-M   'P 1'
#
loop_
_entity.id
_entity.type
_entity.pdbx_description
1 polymer ?
#
loop_
_entity_poly.entity_id
_entity_poly.type
_entity_poly.pdbx_seq_one_letter_code
_entity_poly.pdbx_strand_id
1 'polypeptide(L)'
;MINTFVGLLLFILIMLRIEHHVIPLWLSIEPTDAAMPVLPENKKNAREPDIPGLEQLNLFSSKSINSYPSPFRVGNLSYDDPLLFQAPNSKLAVSLVGILSSTVREKSIAIIEKNKRQQSYSQGDKLPENHAEVVKIFGDRVIINHQGNYESLLLN
;
A
#
# COMPACT_ATOMS: atom_id res chain seq x y z
N MET A 1 31.80 -9.54 -40.96
CA MET A 1 30.41 -9.20 -41.35
C MET A 1 29.40 -9.57 -40.25
N ILE A 2 29.57 -10.67 -39.50
CA ILE A 2 28.64 -11.05 -38.42
C ILE A 2 28.64 -10.07 -37.22
N ASN A 3 29.81 -9.59 -36.80
CA ASN A 3 29.92 -8.68 -35.64
C ASN A 3 29.28 -7.31 -35.88
N THR A 4 29.28 -6.82 -37.13
CA THR A 4 28.63 -5.55 -37.49
C THR A 4 27.11 -5.66 -37.46
N PHE A 5 26.56 -6.84 -37.81
CA PHE A 5 25.13 -7.11 -37.71
C PHE A 5 24.66 -7.24 -36.26
N VAL A 6 25.45 -7.90 -35.40
CA VAL A 6 25.15 -8.01 -33.96
C VAL A 6 25.17 -6.63 -33.29
N GLY A 7 26.14 -5.78 -33.65
CA GLY A 7 26.21 -4.40 -33.14
C GLY A 7 25.01 -3.56 -33.54
N LEU A 8 24.55 -3.67 -34.80
CA LEU A 8 23.39 -2.93 -35.31
C LEU A 8 22.09 -3.42 -34.67
N LEU A 9 21.95 -4.73 -34.45
CA LEU A 9 20.79 -5.32 -33.77
C LEU A 9 20.69 -4.86 -32.31
N LEU A 10 21.82 -4.83 -31.59
CA LEU A 10 21.86 -4.32 -30.21
C LEU A 10 21.46 -2.85 -30.13
N PHE A 11 21.93 -2.03 -31.09
CA PHE A 11 21.60 -0.61 -31.15
C PHE A 11 20.10 -0.36 -31.39
N ILE A 12 19.47 -1.16 -32.26
CA ILE A 12 18.03 -1.13 -32.51
C ILE A 12 17.25 -1.52 -31.24
N LEU A 13 17.68 -2.56 -30.52
CA LEU A 13 17.04 -3.00 -29.28
C LEU A 13 17.12 -1.94 -28.16
N ILE A 14 18.22 -1.18 -28.10
CA ILE A 14 18.39 -0.08 -27.13
C ILE A 14 17.49 1.11 -27.48
N MET A 15 17.38 1.46 -28.76
CA MET A 15 16.51 2.55 -29.23
C MET A 15 15.02 2.24 -29.01
N LEU A 16 14.62 0.97 -29.11
CA LEU A 16 13.22 0.56 -28.90
C LEU A 16 12.76 0.67 -27.44
N ARG A 17 13.70 0.81 -26.48
CA ARG A 17 13.44 0.80 -25.04
C ARG A 17 13.17 2.18 -24.45
N ILE A 18 13.19 3.22 -25.29
CA ILE A 18 12.90 4.62 -24.91
C ILE A 18 11.39 4.83 -25.06
N GLU A 19 10.62 4.38 -24.07
CA GLU A 19 9.19 4.66 -24.00
C GLU A 19 8.95 6.08 -23.45
N HIS A 20 8.17 6.85 -24.20
CA HIS A 20 7.83 8.25 -23.95
C HIS A 20 7.06 8.40 -22.63
N HIS A 21 7.70 8.97 -21.59
CA HIS A 21 7.00 9.52 -20.43
C HIS A 21 6.26 10.80 -20.87
N VAL A 22 5.01 10.65 -21.28
CA VAL A 22 4.08 11.77 -21.44
C VAL A 22 3.51 12.12 -20.05
N ILE A 23 3.91 13.29 -19.55
CA ILE A 23 3.40 13.88 -18.31
C ILE A 23 2.01 14.45 -18.61
N PRO A 24 0.92 14.03 -17.94
CA PRO A 24 -0.35 14.70 -18.10
C PRO A 24 -0.40 15.95 -17.20
N LEU A 25 -0.36 17.11 -17.85
CA LEU A 25 -0.60 18.44 -17.28
C LEU A 25 -2.11 18.61 -17.04
N TRP A 26 -2.58 18.37 -15.82
CA TRP A 26 -3.98 18.67 -15.45
C TRP A 26 -4.06 20.09 -14.85
N LEU A 27 -4.95 20.88 -15.44
CA LEU A 27 -5.23 22.30 -15.19
C LEU A 27 -5.59 22.60 -13.73
N SER A 28 -5.03 23.69 -13.20
CA SER A 28 -5.52 24.39 -12.01
C SER A 28 -6.97 24.84 -12.20
N ILE A 29 -7.85 24.44 -11.30
CA ILE A 29 -9.18 25.02 -11.14
C ILE A 29 -9.03 26.15 -10.12
N GLU A 30 -9.10 27.41 -10.59
CA GLU A 30 -9.30 28.55 -9.71
C GLU A 30 -10.71 28.47 -9.10
N PRO A 31 -10.86 28.50 -7.76
CA PRO A 31 -12.16 28.67 -7.15
C PRO A 31 -12.60 30.11 -7.42
N THR A 32 -13.58 30.26 -8.32
CA THR A 32 -14.32 31.49 -8.51
C THR A 32 -14.94 31.92 -7.17
N ASP A 33 -14.55 33.10 -6.72
CA ASP A 33 -15.08 33.80 -5.54
C ASP A 33 -16.57 34.10 -5.75
N ALA A 34 -17.42 33.16 -5.35
CA ALA A 34 -18.86 33.34 -5.30
C ALA A 34 -19.24 33.75 -3.87
N ALA A 35 -19.27 35.06 -3.63
CA ALA A 35 -19.79 35.68 -2.42
C ALA A 35 -21.22 35.16 -2.13
N MET A 36 -21.39 34.50 -0.98
CA MET A 36 -22.69 34.02 -0.53
C MET A 36 -23.57 35.21 -0.09
N PRO A 37 -24.89 35.20 -0.38
CA PRO A 37 -25.79 36.20 0.16
C PRO A 37 -26.01 35.94 1.66
N VAL A 38 -25.72 36.94 2.48
CA VAL A 38 -25.94 36.92 3.93
C VAL A 38 -27.44 36.91 4.21
N LEU A 39 -27.95 35.86 4.88
CA LEU A 39 -29.31 35.85 5.41
C LEU A 39 -29.43 36.81 6.60
N PRO A 40 -30.56 37.53 6.76
CA PRO A 40 -30.75 38.44 7.89
C PRO A 40 -30.86 37.66 9.22
N GLU A 41 -30.09 38.13 10.20
CA GLU A 41 -30.07 37.67 11.59
C GLU A 41 -31.43 37.91 12.27
N ASN A 42 -32.27 36.86 12.38
CA ASN A 42 -33.50 36.93 13.17
C ASN A 42 -33.19 36.66 14.65
N LYS A 43 -32.92 37.74 15.41
CA LYS A 43 -32.79 37.71 16.87
C LYS A 43 -34.14 37.50 17.56
N LYS A 44 -34.71 36.30 17.53
CA LYS A 44 -35.81 35.94 18.43
C LYS A 44 -35.76 34.47 18.86
N ASN A 45 -35.41 34.27 20.13
CA ASN A 45 -35.76 33.13 20.97
C ASN A 45 -35.24 31.75 20.53
N ALA A 46 -33.93 31.53 20.69
CA ALA A 46 -33.40 30.17 20.86
C ALA A 46 -33.43 29.84 22.36
N ARG A 47 -34.49 29.16 22.82
CA ARG A 47 -34.38 28.38 24.05
C ARG A 47 -33.44 27.23 23.74
N GLU A 48 -32.32 27.21 24.42
CA GLU A 48 -31.34 26.12 24.40
C GLU A 48 -32.07 24.84 24.84
N PRO A 49 -32.17 23.81 23.99
CA PRO A 49 -32.69 22.52 24.43
C PRO A 49 -31.63 21.92 25.34
N ASP A 50 -31.89 21.90 26.65
CA ASP A 50 -31.14 21.07 27.60
C ASP A 50 -31.37 19.61 27.19
N ILE A 51 -30.40 19.03 26.48
CA ILE A 51 -30.38 17.61 26.13
C ILE A 51 -29.40 16.92 27.08
N PRO A 52 -29.85 16.43 28.25
CA PRO A 52 -29.00 15.66 29.15
C PRO A 52 -28.65 14.33 28.46
N GLY A 53 -27.37 14.12 28.16
CA GLY A 53 -26.87 12.85 27.62
C GLY A 53 -25.95 12.96 26.39
N LEU A 54 -25.85 14.13 25.76
CA LEU A 54 -24.94 14.30 24.62
C LEU A 54 -23.45 14.28 25.04
N GLU A 55 -23.12 14.58 26.29
CA GLU A 55 -21.74 14.45 26.81
C GLU A 55 -21.25 12.99 26.87
N GLN A 56 -22.17 12.02 26.95
CA GLN A 56 -21.82 10.59 26.93
C GLN A 56 -21.71 10.04 25.51
N LEU A 57 -22.35 10.71 24.56
CA LEU A 57 -22.22 10.45 23.14
C LEU A 57 -20.90 11.08 22.67
N ASN A 58 -19.81 10.41 23.00
CA ASN A 58 -18.45 10.64 22.50
C ASN A 58 -18.35 10.37 20.97
N LEU A 59 -19.34 10.79 20.20
CA LEU A 59 -19.44 10.62 18.75
C LEU A 59 -18.36 11.40 17.99
N PHE A 60 -17.78 12.41 18.66
CA PHE A 60 -16.74 13.27 18.13
C PHE A 60 -15.50 13.30 19.04
N SER A 61 -15.44 12.42 20.03
CA SER A 61 -14.27 12.34 20.90
C SER A 61 -13.08 11.90 20.04
N SER A 62 -12.10 12.77 19.93
CA SER A 62 -10.84 12.54 19.21
C SER A 62 -9.93 11.52 19.90
N LYS A 63 -10.52 10.58 20.66
CA LYS A 63 -9.84 9.38 21.13
C LYS A 63 -9.52 8.55 19.91
N SER A 64 -8.42 8.95 19.27
CA SER A 64 -7.61 8.26 18.29
C SER A 64 -8.25 6.95 17.83
N ILE A 65 -8.77 6.94 16.61
CA ILE A 65 -9.20 5.75 15.86
C ILE A 65 -8.12 4.64 15.88
N ASN A 66 -6.88 4.93 16.32
CA ASN A 66 -5.80 3.98 16.54
C ASN A 66 -5.89 3.13 17.84
N SER A 67 -6.97 3.21 18.64
CA SER A 67 -7.08 2.43 19.89
C SER A 67 -7.69 1.03 19.72
N TYR A 68 -8.11 0.63 18.52
CA TYR A 68 -8.30 -0.80 18.23
C TYR A 68 -6.94 -1.37 17.87
N PRO A 69 -6.37 -2.29 18.66
CA PRO A 69 -5.14 -2.97 18.28
C PRO A 69 -5.40 -3.63 16.92
N SER A 70 -4.67 -3.21 15.89
CA SER A 70 -4.74 -3.90 14.60
C SER A 70 -4.49 -5.38 14.85
N PRO A 71 -5.37 -6.29 14.39
CA PRO A 71 -5.14 -7.72 14.56
C PRO A 71 -3.85 -8.14 13.86
N PHE A 72 -3.40 -7.38 12.85
CA PHE A 72 -2.20 -7.63 12.07
C PHE A 72 -0.88 -7.20 12.73
N ARG A 73 -0.84 -6.94 14.05
CA ARG A 73 0.45 -6.73 14.73
C ARG A 73 1.17 -8.06 14.94
N VAL A 74 2.48 -8.04 14.76
CA VAL A 74 3.34 -9.20 15.04
C VAL A 74 3.20 -9.59 16.51
N GLY A 75 2.97 -10.88 16.75
CA GLY A 75 2.69 -11.43 18.08
C GLY A 75 1.20 -11.62 18.39
N ASN A 76 0.29 -10.97 17.65
CA ASN A 76 -1.16 -11.19 17.81
C ASN A 76 -1.69 -12.35 16.96
N LEU A 77 -1.01 -12.66 15.85
CA LEU A 77 -1.36 -13.75 14.92
C LEU A 77 -0.21 -14.74 14.83
N SER A 78 -0.55 -16.02 14.68
CA SER A 78 0.41 -17.07 14.34
C SER A 78 0.72 -17.05 12.84
N TYR A 79 1.89 -17.56 12.44
CA TYR A 79 2.30 -17.66 11.03
C TYR A 79 1.38 -18.53 10.16
N ASP A 80 0.60 -19.41 10.78
CA ASP A 80 -0.38 -20.26 10.08
C ASP A 80 -1.82 -19.77 10.20
N ASP A 81 -2.04 -18.61 10.81
CA ASP A 81 -3.37 -18.05 10.99
C ASP A 81 -4.01 -17.67 9.64
N PRO A 82 -5.24 -18.15 9.34
CA PRO A 82 -5.94 -17.78 8.13
C PRO A 82 -6.22 -16.27 8.02
N LEU A 83 -6.28 -15.54 9.13
CA LEU A 83 -6.46 -14.08 9.14
C LEU A 83 -5.30 -13.36 8.45
N LEU A 84 -4.09 -13.94 8.37
CA LEU A 84 -2.97 -13.32 7.65
C LEU A 84 -3.30 -13.02 6.18
N PHE A 85 -4.21 -13.78 5.56
CA PHE A 85 -4.64 -13.52 4.19
C PHE A 85 -5.37 -12.17 4.04
N GLN A 86 -5.99 -11.69 5.13
CA GLN A 86 -6.72 -10.42 5.19
C GLN A 86 -5.81 -9.24 5.57
N ALA A 87 -4.49 -9.44 5.66
CA ALA A 87 -3.56 -8.38 6.02
C ALA A 87 -3.65 -7.20 5.03
N PRO A 88 -3.57 -5.95 5.54
CA PRO A 88 -3.70 -4.75 4.72
C PRO A 88 -2.60 -4.67 3.67
N ASN A 89 -2.90 -4.02 2.54
CA ASN A 89 -1.91 -3.83 1.48
C ASN A 89 -0.71 -3.02 1.96
N SER A 90 0.49 -3.49 1.61
CA SER A 90 1.73 -2.82 1.93
C SER A 90 1.90 -1.53 1.13
N LYS A 91 2.52 -0.53 1.77
CA LYS A 91 2.90 0.74 1.14
C LYS A 91 4.38 0.79 0.77
N LEU A 92 5.09 -0.33 0.86
CA LEU A 92 6.49 -0.40 0.48
C LEU A 92 6.66 -0.14 -1.02
N ALA A 93 7.70 0.61 -1.38
CA ALA A 93 8.09 0.84 -2.78
C ALA A 93 8.85 -0.38 -3.36
N VAL A 94 8.23 -1.54 -3.34
CA VAL A 94 8.70 -2.79 -3.94
C VAL A 94 7.55 -3.45 -4.69
N SER A 95 7.85 -4.20 -5.74
CA SER A 95 6.84 -4.87 -6.54
C SER A 95 7.04 -6.37 -6.48
N LEU A 96 5.98 -7.12 -6.19
CA LEU A 96 5.97 -8.56 -6.35
C LEU A 96 5.76 -8.87 -7.83
N VAL A 97 6.76 -9.45 -8.48
CA VAL A 97 6.75 -9.72 -9.94
C VAL A 97 6.59 -11.19 -10.29
N GLY A 98 6.75 -12.08 -9.32
CA GLY A 98 6.56 -13.51 -9.52
C GLY A 98 6.33 -14.24 -8.21
N ILE A 99 5.58 -15.33 -8.28
CA ILE A 99 5.27 -16.15 -7.11
C ILE A 99 5.20 -17.62 -7.51
N LEU A 100 5.83 -18.46 -6.71
CA LEU A 100 5.73 -19.91 -6.77
C LEU A 100 5.27 -20.37 -5.39
N SER A 101 3.98 -20.60 -5.24
CA SER A 101 3.40 -21.08 -4.00
C SER A 101 3.41 -22.61 -3.97
N SER A 102 3.79 -23.18 -2.83
CA SER A 102 3.72 -24.61 -2.56
C SER A 102 3.03 -24.85 -1.23
N THR A 103 2.44 -26.04 -1.05
CA THR A 103 1.93 -26.47 0.26
C THR A 103 3.04 -26.68 1.27
N VAL A 104 4.28 -26.88 0.80
CA VAL A 104 5.49 -26.99 1.62
C VAL A 104 6.14 -25.61 1.71
N ARG A 105 6.31 -25.10 2.94
CA ARG A 105 6.82 -23.73 3.22
C ARG A 105 8.17 -23.47 2.56
N GLU A 106 9.08 -24.44 2.66
CA GLU A 106 10.44 -24.39 2.14
C GLU A 106 10.52 -24.42 0.62
N LYS A 107 9.41 -24.77 -0.06
CA LYS A 107 9.30 -24.82 -1.52
C LYS A 107 8.56 -23.62 -2.09
N SER A 108 8.23 -22.64 -1.26
CA SER A 108 7.57 -21.42 -1.70
C SER A 108 8.61 -20.33 -1.97
N ILE A 109 8.51 -19.68 -3.13
CA ILE A 109 9.43 -18.63 -3.57
C ILE A 109 8.62 -17.43 -4.04
N ALA A 110 9.04 -16.24 -3.63
CA ALA A 110 8.56 -14.96 -4.14
C ALA A 110 9.69 -14.25 -4.88
N ILE A 111 9.38 -13.64 -6.02
CA ILE A 111 10.31 -12.79 -6.77
C ILE A 111 9.87 -11.35 -6.57
N ILE A 112 10.71 -10.58 -5.87
CA ILE A 112 10.43 -9.19 -5.52
C ILE A 112 11.40 -8.31 -6.28
N GLU A 113 10.87 -7.30 -6.96
CA GLU A 113 11.61 -6.26 -7.63
C GLU A 113 11.71 -5.00 -6.76
N LYS A 114 12.93 -4.48 -6.66
CA LYS A 114 13.21 -3.15 -6.11
C LYS A 114 14.21 -2.45 -7.00
N ASN A 115 13.96 -1.21 -7.38
CA ASN A 115 14.88 -0.39 -8.19
C ASN A 115 15.38 -1.13 -9.45
N LYS A 116 14.47 -1.82 -10.17
CA LYS A 116 14.77 -2.64 -11.37
C LYS A 116 15.69 -3.84 -11.11
N ARG A 117 15.89 -4.23 -9.84
CA ARG A 117 16.62 -5.43 -9.44
C ARG A 117 15.64 -6.43 -8.85
N GLN A 118 15.63 -7.63 -9.41
CA GLN A 118 14.79 -8.73 -8.94
C GLN A 118 15.61 -9.68 -8.08
N GLN A 119 15.03 -10.14 -6.99
CA GLN A 119 15.61 -11.14 -6.11
C GLN A 119 14.55 -12.13 -5.66
N SER A 120 14.95 -13.39 -5.52
CA SER A 120 14.11 -14.45 -4.97
C SER A 120 14.21 -14.48 -3.45
N TYR A 121 13.06 -14.65 -2.80
CA TYR A 121 12.92 -14.74 -1.36
C TYR A 121 12.07 -15.96 -0.99
N SER A 122 12.48 -16.68 0.04
CA SER A 122 11.74 -17.77 0.67
C SER A 122 11.06 -17.28 1.94
N GLN A 123 10.19 -18.10 2.52
CA GLN A 123 9.60 -17.80 3.82
C GLN A 123 10.68 -17.70 4.91
N GLY A 124 10.67 -16.61 5.68
CA GLY A 124 11.68 -16.27 6.70
C GLY A 124 12.82 -15.37 6.18
N ASP A 125 12.92 -15.14 4.87
CA ASP A 125 13.97 -14.29 4.33
C ASP A 125 13.73 -12.82 4.64
N LYS A 126 14.81 -12.09 4.92
CA LYS A 126 14.77 -10.65 5.17
C LYS A 126 14.96 -9.86 3.89
N LEU A 127 14.22 -8.76 3.77
CA LEU A 127 14.39 -7.71 2.78
C LEU A 127 15.21 -6.59 3.45
N PRO A 128 16.56 -6.64 3.39
CA PRO A 128 17.41 -5.73 4.14
C PRO A 128 17.14 -4.25 3.82
N GLU A 129 16.90 -3.98 2.54
CA GLU A 129 16.66 -2.64 2.01
C GLU A 129 15.32 -2.01 2.46
N ASN A 130 14.40 -2.80 3.01
CA ASN A 130 13.07 -2.34 3.44
C ASN A 130 12.79 -2.62 4.92
N HIS A 131 13.76 -3.21 5.64
CA HIS A 131 13.57 -3.67 7.02
C HIS A 131 12.30 -4.53 7.18
N ALA A 132 12.03 -5.35 6.18
CA ALA A 132 10.89 -6.25 6.15
C ALA A 132 11.35 -7.71 6.14
N GLU A 133 10.47 -8.62 6.54
CA GLU A 133 10.73 -10.06 6.54
C GLU A 133 9.57 -10.79 5.86
N VAL A 134 9.87 -11.77 5.02
CA VAL A 134 8.84 -12.61 4.39
C VAL A 134 8.27 -13.55 5.42
N VAL A 135 6.99 -13.38 5.72
CA VAL A 135 6.29 -14.16 6.74
C VAL A 135 5.60 -15.36 6.14
N LYS A 136 4.92 -15.18 5.00
CA LYS A 136 4.17 -16.24 4.32
C LYS A 136 3.97 -15.90 2.85
N ILE A 137 4.03 -16.92 2.00
CA ILE A 137 3.85 -16.78 0.55
C ILE A 137 2.55 -17.49 0.18
N PHE A 138 1.59 -16.73 -0.34
CA PHE A 138 0.32 -17.24 -0.86
C PHE A 138 0.39 -17.39 -2.39
N GLY A 139 -0.72 -17.71 -3.06
CA GLY A 139 -0.75 -17.84 -4.52
C GLY A 139 -0.79 -16.50 -5.27
N ASP A 140 -1.28 -15.44 -4.63
CA ASP A 140 -1.55 -14.12 -5.22
C ASP A 140 -0.85 -12.97 -4.46
N ARG A 141 -0.28 -13.25 -3.29
CA ARG A 141 0.33 -12.25 -2.41
C ARG A 141 1.43 -12.83 -1.54
N VAL A 142 2.25 -11.94 -0.99
CA VAL A 142 3.24 -12.28 0.04
C VAL A 142 2.94 -11.44 1.27
N ILE A 143 2.84 -12.10 2.42
CA ILE A 143 2.74 -11.42 3.70
C ILE A 143 4.14 -11.12 4.19
N ILE A 144 4.37 -9.87 4.53
CA ILE A 144 5.62 -9.39 5.09
C ILE A 144 5.38 -8.84 6.49
N ASN A 145 6.37 -8.98 7.37
CA ASN A 145 6.45 -8.20 8.58
C ASN A 145 7.24 -6.94 8.25
N HIS A 146 6.58 -5.79 8.34
CA HIS A 146 7.21 -4.48 8.19
C HIS A 146 6.92 -3.66 9.46
N GLN A 147 7.99 -3.28 10.16
CA GLN A 147 7.92 -2.48 11.39
C GLN A 147 6.98 -3.07 12.47
N GLY A 148 6.87 -4.40 12.55
CA GLY A 148 6.02 -5.08 13.54
C GLY A 148 4.55 -5.19 13.14
N ASN A 149 4.21 -4.92 11.89
CA ASN A 149 2.87 -5.14 11.32
C ASN A 149 2.97 -6.10 10.13
N TYR A 150 1.98 -6.99 10.02
CA TYR A 150 1.78 -7.82 8.84
C TYR A 150 1.13 -6.98 7.73
N GLU A 151 1.77 -6.97 6.57
CA GLU A 151 1.31 -6.28 5.37
C GLU A 151 1.33 -7.25 4.17
N SER A 152 0.45 -7.02 3.21
CA SER A 152 0.32 -7.81 1.98
C SER A 152 1.00 -7.11 0.80
N LEU A 153 1.97 -7.76 0.17
CA LEU A 153 2.46 -7.43 -1.16
C LEU A 153 1.66 -8.21 -2.19
N LEU A 154 0.88 -7.52 -3.02
CA LEU A 154 0.09 -8.13 -4.08
C LEU A 154 0.94 -8.32 -5.35
N LEU A 155 0.64 -9.37 -6.11
CA LEU A 155 1.25 -9.62 -7.41
C LEU A 155 0.76 -8.56 -8.42
N ASN A 156 1.69 -7.91 -9.11
CA ASN A 156 1.41 -6.86 -10.10
C ASN A 156 1.26 -7.41 -11.53
#